data_AF-A0A7X8X603-F1
#
_entry.id   AF-A0A7X8X603-F1
#
_cell.length_a   1.000
_cell.length_b   1.000
_cell.length_c   1.000
_cell.angle_alpha   90.00
_cell.angle_beta   90.00
_cell.angle_gamma   90.00
#
_symmetry.space_group_name_H-M   'P 1'
#
loop_
_entity.id
_entity.type
_entity.pdbx_description
1 polymer ?
#
loop_
_entity_poly.entity_id
_entity_poly.type
_entity_poly.pdbx_seq_one_letter_code
_entity_poly.pdbx_strand_id
1 'polypeptide(L)'
;MEYRKKKTKEIILELHQGKSIEDVKNKFDKLIKDITPEELSAIEQELIDEGLPIEEVRRLCDVHLEIFRKSLEKKVGPKLIPGHPIHTFKLENREIEHLVLDTKAVLEVFKNKPDQGNLLKLREKLNLLWDVEKHYSRKENLLFPFLEKYQITGPSKIMWSHDDEIRDLLKETKKLTAAYNDAIKAQLEEKLDLLLQKVLDMIAKEEKVLFPTSLKVLSEDEWYHILQDSAEIGYCLIEPKNEWRPVNLNVSDSVDGIDVEKSKGYLIFETGVLTPNEISLIFNHLPVDITFVDKEGIVKYFSASEERIFVRARSIIGRKVENCHPPASVETVEKLVEDLAMGKKNYEDFWLHLGDKYVFIRYIAVRDEKGEFVGVVEVTQDIKHFQSITGEKRISD
;
A
#
# COMPACT_ATOMS: atom_id res chain seq x y z
N MET A 1 -9.29 -32.67 -8.93
CA MET A 1 -8.69 -31.33 -8.92
C MET A 1 -7.34 -31.36 -9.64
N GLU A 2 -6.40 -32.21 -9.20
CA GLU A 2 -5.03 -32.33 -9.76
C GLU A 2 -4.97 -32.69 -11.25
N TYR A 3 -5.79 -33.64 -11.72
CA TYR A 3 -5.88 -33.99 -13.16
C TYR A 3 -6.36 -32.82 -14.04
N ARG A 4 -7.29 -32.01 -13.53
CA ARG A 4 -7.84 -30.86 -14.25
C ARG A 4 -6.83 -29.72 -14.29
N LYS A 5 -6.18 -29.42 -13.15
CA LYS A 5 -5.08 -28.46 -13.03
C LYS A 5 -3.96 -28.76 -14.03
N LYS A 6 -3.50 -30.01 -14.07
CA LYS A 6 -2.48 -30.48 -15.02
C LYS A 6 -2.90 -30.31 -16.49
N LYS A 7 -4.16 -30.62 -16.83
CA LYS A 7 -4.69 -30.47 -18.19
C LYS A 7 -4.87 -29.01 -18.61
N THR A 8 -5.32 -28.13 -17.73
CA THR A 8 -5.41 -26.69 -18.01
C THR A 8 -4.02 -26.09 -18.21
N LYS A 9 -3.05 -26.50 -17.41
CA LYS A 9 -1.65 -26.12 -17.58
C LYS A 9 -1.04 -26.61 -18.90
N GLU A 10 -1.29 -27.87 -19.29
CA GLU A 10 -0.88 -28.41 -20.59
C GLU A 10 -1.45 -27.57 -21.75
N ILE A 11 -2.70 -27.14 -21.64
CA ILE A 11 -3.35 -26.27 -22.63
C ILE A 11 -2.68 -24.90 -22.69
N ILE A 12 -2.39 -24.29 -21.53
CA ILE A 12 -1.70 -22.98 -21.44
C ILE A 12 -0.30 -23.06 -22.07
N LEU A 13 0.44 -24.15 -21.84
CA LEU A 13 1.74 -24.39 -22.46
C LEU A 13 1.64 -24.70 -23.96
N GLU A 14 0.64 -25.45 -24.40
CA GLU A 14 0.38 -25.73 -25.83
C GLU A 14 0.14 -24.43 -26.62
N LEU A 15 -0.51 -23.44 -26.00
CA LEU A 15 -0.75 -22.11 -26.58
C LEU A 15 0.52 -21.25 -26.59
N HIS A 16 1.33 -21.30 -25.52
CA HIS A 16 2.65 -20.67 -25.49
C HIS A 16 3.57 -21.20 -26.61
N GLN A 17 3.44 -22.49 -26.96
CA GLN A 17 4.16 -23.14 -28.06
C GLN A 17 3.62 -22.79 -29.45
N GLY A 18 2.66 -21.87 -29.57
CA GLY A 18 2.20 -21.30 -30.85
C GLY A 18 1.02 -22.02 -31.49
N LYS A 19 0.30 -22.89 -30.77
CA LYS A 19 -0.98 -23.44 -31.27
C LYS A 19 -2.06 -22.36 -31.28
N SER A 20 -2.97 -22.45 -32.24
CA SER A 20 -4.09 -21.50 -32.32
C SER A 20 -5.16 -21.81 -31.27
N ILE A 21 -5.90 -20.79 -30.86
CA ILE A 21 -7.02 -20.93 -29.92
C ILE A 21 -8.05 -21.94 -30.44
N GLU A 22 -8.27 -22.01 -31.76
CA GLU A 22 -9.19 -22.96 -32.40
C GLU A 22 -8.76 -24.43 -32.25
N ASP A 23 -7.46 -24.71 -32.30
CA ASP A 23 -6.91 -26.07 -32.15
C ASP A 23 -7.12 -26.64 -30.75
N VAL A 24 -7.09 -25.77 -29.75
CA VAL A 24 -7.23 -26.15 -28.34
C VAL A 24 -8.65 -25.95 -27.83
N LYS A 25 -9.50 -25.17 -28.52
CA LYS A 25 -10.89 -24.84 -28.13
C LYS A 25 -11.72 -26.06 -27.76
N ASN A 26 -11.65 -27.14 -28.53
CA ASN A 26 -12.39 -28.37 -28.25
C ASN A 26 -11.88 -29.14 -27.01
N LYS A 27 -10.59 -29.04 -26.70
CA LYS A 27 -10.02 -29.55 -25.43
C LYS A 27 -10.38 -28.61 -24.28
N PHE A 28 -10.32 -27.31 -24.53
CA PHE A 28 -10.59 -26.21 -23.61
C PHE A 28 -12.04 -26.23 -23.10
N ASP A 29 -13.03 -26.21 -24.00
CA ASP A 29 -14.47 -26.17 -23.69
C ASP A 29 -14.95 -27.40 -22.90
N LYS A 30 -14.29 -28.55 -23.04
CA LYS A 30 -14.59 -29.78 -22.28
C LYS A 30 -14.00 -29.78 -20.87
N LEU A 31 -12.89 -29.07 -20.65
CA LEU A 31 -12.12 -29.10 -19.40
C LEU A 31 -12.37 -27.88 -18.50
N ILE A 32 -12.66 -26.72 -19.10
CA ILE A 32 -12.65 -25.41 -18.44
C ILE A 32 -14.06 -24.84 -18.16
N LYS A 33 -15.11 -25.51 -18.63
CA LYS A 33 -16.50 -25.09 -18.40
C LYS A 33 -16.86 -24.85 -16.93
N ASP A 34 -16.11 -25.46 -16.01
CA ASP A 34 -16.30 -25.35 -14.55
C ASP A 34 -15.00 -25.01 -13.79
N ILE A 35 -14.03 -24.32 -14.40
CA ILE A 35 -12.84 -23.89 -13.64
C ILE A 35 -13.28 -22.94 -12.54
N THR A 36 -12.77 -23.15 -11.33
CA THR A 36 -13.01 -22.19 -10.26
C THR A 36 -11.93 -21.11 -10.27
N PRO A 37 -12.21 -19.90 -9.75
CA PRO A 37 -11.21 -18.86 -9.69
C PRO A 37 -9.97 -19.26 -8.87
N GLU A 38 -10.16 -20.12 -7.88
CA GLU A 38 -9.08 -20.68 -7.07
C GLU A 38 -8.22 -21.66 -7.87
N GLU A 39 -8.84 -22.48 -8.73
CA GLU A 39 -8.10 -23.34 -9.65
C GLU A 39 -7.26 -22.51 -10.63
N LEU A 40 -7.78 -21.37 -11.11
CA LEU A 40 -7.04 -20.45 -11.99
C LEU A 40 -5.85 -19.82 -11.25
N SER A 41 -6.09 -19.23 -10.08
CA SER A 41 -5.05 -18.64 -9.23
C SER A 41 -3.94 -19.64 -8.88
N ALA A 42 -4.30 -20.89 -8.57
CA ALA A 42 -3.34 -21.95 -8.25
C ALA A 42 -2.53 -22.42 -9.48
N ILE A 43 -3.06 -22.28 -10.70
CA ILE A 43 -2.34 -22.57 -11.95
C ILE A 43 -1.33 -21.47 -12.24
N GLU A 44 -1.71 -20.20 -12.06
CA GLU A 44 -0.82 -19.05 -12.23
C GLU A 44 0.40 -19.16 -11.30
N GLN A 45 0.17 -19.47 -10.03
CA GLN A 45 1.24 -19.68 -9.06
C GLN A 45 2.18 -20.82 -9.48
N GLU A 46 1.65 -21.98 -9.86
CA GLU A 46 2.49 -23.12 -10.31
C GLU A 46 3.32 -22.80 -11.55
N LEU A 47 2.78 -22.04 -12.50
CA LEU A 47 3.52 -21.65 -13.70
C LEU A 47 4.71 -20.75 -13.34
N ILE A 48 4.50 -19.81 -12.41
CA ILE A 48 5.56 -18.92 -11.90
C ILE A 48 6.60 -19.73 -11.13
N ASP A 49 6.18 -20.63 -10.25
CA ASP A 49 7.07 -21.47 -9.44
C ASP A 49 7.96 -22.37 -10.31
N GLU A 50 7.47 -22.78 -11.49
CA GLU A 50 8.24 -23.54 -12.48
C GLU A 50 9.14 -22.69 -13.38
N GLY A 51 9.20 -21.37 -13.13
CA GLY A 51 10.12 -20.45 -13.77
C GLY A 51 9.60 -19.79 -15.04
N LEU A 52 8.29 -19.84 -15.35
CA LEU A 52 7.75 -18.99 -16.41
C LEU A 52 7.80 -17.52 -15.96
N PRO A 53 8.27 -16.59 -16.83
CA PRO A 53 8.22 -15.17 -16.54
C PRO A 53 6.78 -14.70 -16.30
N ILE A 54 6.60 -13.81 -15.32
CA ILE A 54 5.28 -13.26 -14.93
C ILE A 54 4.56 -12.63 -16.13
N GLU A 55 5.29 -11.93 -17.00
CA GLU A 55 4.73 -11.32 -18.21
C GLU A 55 4.14 -12.35 -19.19
N GLU A 56 4.72 -13.55 -19.25
CA GLU A 56 4.21 -14.61 -20.12
C GLU A 56 2.98 -15.28 -19.51
N VAL A 57 2.97 -15.49 -18.19
CA VAL A 57 1.78 -15.98 -17.47
C VAL A 57 0.63 -15.00 -17.62
N ARG A 58 0.90 -13.70 -17.48
CA ARG A 58 -0.05 -12.60 -17.72
C ARG A 58 -0.65 -12.65 -19.12
N ARG A 59 0.19 -12.74 -20.16
CA ARG A 59 -0.26 -12.81 -21.56
C ARG A 59 -1.19 -14.00 -21.79
N LEU A 60 -0.86 -15.15 -21.20
CA LEU A 60 -1.68 -16.35 -21.30
C LEU A 60 -3.01 -16.17 -20.57
N CYS A 61 -3.08 -15.46 -19.44
CA CYS A 61 -4.34 -15.21 -18.75
C CYS A 61 -5.27 -14.23 -19.49
N ASP A 62 -4.72 -13.18 -20.10
CA ASP A 62 -5.49 -12.15 -20.83
C ASP A 62 -6.24 -12.71 -22.04
N VAL A 63 -5.60 -13.60 -22.82
CA VAL A 63 -6.23 -14.25 -23.99
C VAL A 63 -7.41 -15.14 -23.58
N HIS A 64 -7.40 -15.69 -22.37
CA HIS A 64 -8.40 -16.66 -21.92
C HIS A 64 -9.53 -16.09 -21.08
N LEU A 65 -9.40 -14.85 -20.57
CA LEU A 65 -10.45 -14.18 -19.81
C LEU A 65 -11.76 -14.00 -20.58
N GLU A 66 -11.69 -13.80 -21.91
CA GLU A 66 -12.89 -13.79 -22.77
C GLU A 66 -13.64 -15.13 -22.75
N ILE A 67 -12.92 -16.24 -22.62
CA ILE A 67 -13.48 -17.60 -22.59
C ILE A 67 -13.94 -17.95 -21.17
N PHE A 68 -13.17 -17.58 -20.14
CA PHE A 68 -13.54 -17.76 -18.73
C PHE A 68 -14.75 -16.89 -18.34
N ARG A 69 -14.95 -15.72 -18.97
CA ARG A 69 -16.08 -14.82 -18.70
C ARG A 69 -17.43 -15.54 -18.69
N LYS A 70 -17.66 -16.45 -19.65
CA LYS A 70 -18.90 -17.25 -19.79
C LYS A 70 -19.03 -18.39 -18.76
N SER A 71 -17.93 -18.92 -18.26
CA SER A 71 -17.93 -20.01 -17.26
C SER A 71 -18.11 -19.46 -15.83
N LEU A 72 -17.53 -18.30 -15.55
CA LEU A 72 -17.53 -17.66 -14.23
C LEU A 72 -18.87 -16.97 -13.86
N GLU A 73 -19.86 -16.93 -14.76
CA GLU A 73 -21.17 -16.31 -14.53
C GLU A 73 -22.09 -17.06 -13.53
N LYS A 74 -21.69 -18.25 -13.05
CA LYS A 74 -22.62 -19.17 -12.34
C LYS A 74 -22.46 -19.36 -10.83
N LYS A 75 -21.64 -18.58 -10.11
CA LYS A 75 -21.54 -18.71 -8.64
C LYS A 75 -21.91 -17.43 -7.91
N VAL A 76 -23.04 -17.48 -7.22
CA VAL A 76 -23.47 -16.47 -6.24
C VAL A 76 -22.42 -16.45 -5.13
N GLY A 77 -21.66 -15.35 -5.06
CA GLY A 77 -20.69 -15.12 -3.99
C GLY A 77 -21.35 -15.02 -2.61
N PRO A 78 -20.57 -15.09 -1.53
CA PRO A 78 -21.09 -14.92 -0.17
C PRO A 78 -21.85 -13.58 -0.04
N LYS A 79 -22.88 -13.56 0.83
CA LYS A 79 -23.68 -12.35 1.10
C LYS A 79 -22.74 -11.21 1.51
N LEU A 80 -22.77 -10.12 0.75
CA LEU A 80 -22.00 -8.92 1.06
C LEU A 80 -22.54 -8.31 2.36
N ILE A 81 -21.68 -8.20 3.36
CA ILE A 81 -22.01 -7.54 4.62
C ILE A 81 -21.71 -6.05 4.44
N PRO A 82 -22.68 -5.14 4.61
CA PRO A 82 -22.43 -3.71 4.53
C PRO A 82 -21.29 -3.27 5.45
N GLY A 83 -20.37 -2.47 4.93
CA GLY A 83 -19.19 -1.97 5.63
C GLY A 83 -17.95 -2.86 5.54
N HIS A 84 -18.09 -4.14 5.17
CA HIS A 84 -16.94 -5.03 4.98
C HIS A 84 -16.05 -4.53 3.83
N PRO A 85 -14.70 -4.63 3.87
CA PRO A 85 -13.84 -4.12 2.80
C PRO A 85 -14.21 -4.58 1.39
N ILE A 86 -14.49 -5.88 1.19
CA ILE A 86 -15.01 -6.39 -0.11
C ILE A 86 -16.32 -5.74 -0.55
N HIS A 87 -17.24 -5.43 0.38
CA HIS A 87 -18.46 -4.71 0.03
C HIS A 87 -18.12 -3.31 -0.49
N THR A 88 -17.18 -2.61 0.15
CA THR A 88 -16.69 -1.31 -0.30
C THR A 88 -16.03 -1.39 -1.67
N PHE A 89 -15.07 -2.31 -1.88
CA PHE A 89 -14.44 -2.51 -3.20
C PHE A 89 -15.49 -2.79 -4.29
N LYS A 90 -16.51 -3.60 -4.02
CA LYS A 90 -17.59 -3.85 -4.98
C LYS A 90 -18.46 -2.64 -5.25
N LEU A 91 -18.76 -1.82 -4.24
CA LEU A 91 -19.49 -0.56 -4.44
C LEU A 91 -18.69 0.40 -5.32
N GLU A 92 -17.40 0.54 -5.07
CA GLU A 92 -16.52 1.34 -5.94
C GLU A 92 -16.50 0.79 -7.36
N ASN A 93 -16.44 -0.54 -7.55
CA ASN A 93 -16.54 -1.14 -8.87
C ASN A 93 -17.87 -0.81 -9.57
N ARG A 94 -18.99 -0.73 -8.85
CA ARG A 94 -20.26 -0.26 -9.44
C ARG A 94 -20.16 1.20 -9.90
N GLU A 95 -19.59 2.09 -9.09
CA GLU A 95 -19.41 3.50 -9.45
C GLU A 95 -18.44 3.69 -10.62
N ILE A 96 -17.36 2.90 -10.67
CA ILE A 96 -16.42 2.89 -11.80
C ILE A 96 -17.13 2.41 -13.06
N GLU A 97 -17.96 1.36 -13.00
CA GLU A 97 -18.73 0.92 -14.17
C GLU A 97 -19.71 1.99 -14.67
N HIS A 98 -20.42 2.68 -13.77
CA HIS A 98 -21.28 3.81 -14.13
C HIS A 98 -20.47 4.92 -14.81
N LEU A 99 -19.31 5.27 -14.26
CA LEU A 99 -18.42 6.26 -14.85
C LEU A 99 -17.89 5.83 -16.23
N VAL A 100 -17.56 4.56 -16.41
CA VAL A 100 -17.14 4.01 -17.70
C VAL A 100 -18.27 4.12 -18.73
N LEU A 101 -19.51 3.76 -18.37
CA LEU A 101 -20.66 3.89 -19.26
C LEU A 101 -20.92 5.35 -19.67
N ASP A 102 -20.88 6.26 -18.70
CA ASP A 102 -20.98 7.70 -18.95
C ASP A 102 -19.87 8.18 -19.89
N THR A 103 -18.64 7.71 -19.67
CA THR A 103 -17.48 8.10 -20.49
C THR A 103 -17.63 7.58 -21.92
N LYS A 104 -18.12 6.36 -22.10
CA LYS A 104 -18.46 5.80 -23.43
C LYS A 104 -19.52 6.65 -24.13
N ALA A 105 -20.57 7.08 -23.42
CA ALA A 105 -21.58 7.95 -24.00
C ALA A 105 -21.02 9.30 -24.47
N VAL A 106 -20.14 9.92 -23.66
CA VAL A 106 -19.45 11.17 -24.05
C VAL A 106 -18.51 10.95 -25.24
N LEU A 107 -17.81 9.81 -25.28
CA LEU A 107 -16.94 9.44 -26.39
C LEU A 107 -17.72 9.30 -27.71
N GLU A 108 -18.88 8.65 -27.70
CA GLU A 108 -19.72 8.54 -28.90
C GLU A 108 -20.22 9.90 -29.39
N VAL A 109 -20.55 10.83 -28.48
CA VAL A 109 -20.88 12.21 -28.84
C VAL A 109 -19.67 12.93 -29.47
N PHE A 110 -18.49 12.74 -28.90
CA PHE A 110 -17.24 13.33 -29.42
C PHE A 110 -16.85 12.76 -30.80
N LYS A 111 -16.99 11.45 -31.02
CA LYS A 111 -16.76 10.79 -32.32
C LYS A 111 -17.56 11.47 -33.44
N ASN A 112 -18.83 11.76 -33.17
CA ASN A 112 -19.74 12.45 -34.08
C ASN A 112 -19.46 13.96 -34.21
N LYS A 113 -19.09 14.62 -33.11
CA LYS A 113 -18.84 16.07 -33.05
C LYS A 113 -17.60 16.39 -32.20
N PRO A 114 -16.39 16.40 -32.80
CA PRO A 114 -15.14 16.60 -32.08
C PRO A 114 -14.86 18.09 -31.83
N ASP A 115 -15.75 18.75 -31.09
CA ASP A 115 -15.57 20.14 -30.68
C ASP A 115 -14.89 20.27 -29.30
N GLN A 116 -14.43 21.49 -28.99
CA GLN A 116 -13.78 21.79 -27.71
C GLN A 116 -14.67 21.48 -26.51
N GLY A 117 -16.00 21.64 -26.63
CA GLY A 117 -16.92 21.35 -25.54
C GLY A 117 -16.99 19.86 -25.20
N ASN A 118 -17.06 19.00 -26.21
CA ASN A 118 -17.05 17.55 -26.03
C ASN A 118 -15.68 17.04 -25.58
N LEU A 119 -14.58 17.66 -26.06
CA LEU A 119 -13.23 17.36 -25.57
C LEU A 119 -13.07 17.68 -24.08
N LEU A 120 -13.61 18.82 -23.60
CA LEU A 120 -13.58 19.18 -22.19
C LEU A 120 -14.34 18.17 -21.33
N LYS A 121 -15.52 17.72 -21.78
CA LYS A 121 -16.28 16.65 -21.09
C LYS A 121 -15.50 15.34 -20.98
N LEU A 122 -14.76 14.96 -22.03
CA LEU A 122 -13.88 13.78 -21.97
C LEU A 122 -12.76 13.97 -20.94
N ARG A 123 -12.13 15.15 -20.90
CA ARG A 123 -11.10 15.47 -19.90
C ARG A 123 -11.66 15.43 -18.47
N GLU A 124 -12.86 15.95 -18.25
CA GLU A 124 -13.55 15.87 -16.95
C GLU A 124 -13.77 14.42 -16.52
N LYS A 125 -14.30 13.58 -17.41
CA LYS A 125 -14.53 12.15 -17.13
C LYS A 125 -13.22 11.39 -16.86
N LEU A 126 -12.16 11.65 -17.60
CA LEU A 126 -10.83 11.06 -17.36
C LEU A 126 -10.20 11.53 -16.04
N ASN A 127 -10.42 12.79 -15.65
CA ASN A 127 -9.96 13.29 -14.36
C ASN A 127 -10.71 12.62 -13.20
N LEU A 128 -12.01 12.39 -13.34
CA LEU A 128 -12.79 11.66 -12.35
C LEU A 128 -12.39 10.17 -12.31
N LEU A 129 -12.15 9.55 -13.48
CA LEU A 129 -11.72 8.14 -13.57
C LEU A 129 -10.35 7.90 -12.93
N TRP A 130 -9.49 8.93 -12.85
CA TRP A 130 -8.21 8.85 -12.16
C TRP A 130 -8.34 8.49 -10.68
N ASP A 131 -9.51 8.71 -10.06
CA ASP A 131 -9.78 8.34 -8.68
C ASP A 131 -9.70 6.82 -8.45
N VAL A 132 -9.70 6.00 -9.52
CA VAL A 132 -9.42 4.56 -9.48
C VAL A 132 -8.06 4.24 -8.85
N GLU A 133 -7.12 5.18 -8.85
CA GLU A 133 -5.82 5.02 -8.17
C GLU A 133 -5.97 4.64 -6.70
N LYS A 134 -6.96 5.21 -5.99
CA LYS A 134 -7.20 4.88 -4.58
C LYS A 134 -7.68 3.43 -4.43
N HIS A 135 -8.52 2.96 -5.35
CA HIS A 135 -8.98 1.58 -5.37
C HIS A 135 -7.81 0.60 -5.56
N TYR A 136 -6.97 0.86 -6.57
CA TYR A 136 -5.79 0.03 -6.84
C TYR A 136 -4.77 0.09 -5.70
N SER A 137 -4.47 1.28 -5.19
CA SER A 137 -3.54 1.47 -4.07
C SER A 137 -4.00 0.74 -2.81
N ARG A 138 -5.29 0.75 -2.46
CA ARG A 138 -5.78 -0.06 -1.32
C ARG A 138 -5.67 -1.55 -1.57
N LYS A 139 -5.97 -2.00 -2.78
CA LYS A 139 -5.81 -3.41 -3.17
C LYS A 139 -4.34 -3.85 -3.05
N GLU A 140 -3.42 -3.03 -3.55
CA GLU A 140 -1.99 -3.30 -3.60
C GLU A 140 -1.31 -3.23 -2.24
N ASN A 141 -1.62 -2.21 -1.44
CA ASN A 141 -0.92 -1.94 -0.18
C ASN A 141 -1.62 -2.53 1.04
N LEU A 142 -2.92 -2.84 0.96
CA LEU A 142 -3.67 -3.40 2.09
C LEU A 142 -4.09 -4.84 1.87
N LEU A 143 -4.57 -5.23 0.67
CA LEU A 143 -5.06 -6.59 0.44
C LEU A 143 -3.95 -7.59 0.06
N PHE A 144 -3.07 -7.23 -0.88
CA PHE A 144 -2.02 -8.13 -1.36
C PHE A 144 -1.04 -8.58 -0.27
N PRO A 145 -0.58 -7.73 0.67
CA PRO A 145 0.36 -8.17 1.70
C PRO A 145 -0.18 -9.32 2.56
N PHE A 146 -1.50 -9.36 2.82
CA PHE A 146 -2.11 -10.49 3.53
C PHE A 146 -2.16 -11.74 2.65
N LEU A 147 -2.54 -11.64 1.37
CA LEU A 147 -2.50 -12.80 0.45
C LEU A 147 -1.10 -13.41 0.33
N GLU A 148 -0.08 -12.57 0.32
CA GLU A 148 1.32 -12.99 0.22
C GLU A 148 1.81 -13.73 1.48
N LYS A 149 1.30 -13.39 2.68
CA LYS A 149 1.54 -14.17 3.91
C LYS A 149 1.09 -15.62 3.75
N TYR A 150 0.03 -15.86 2.99
CA TYR A 150 -0.47 -17.20 2.66
C TYR A 150 0.18 -17.81 1.40
N GLN A 151 1.31 -17.26 0.94
CA GLN A 151 2.06 -17.72 -0.24
C GLN A 151 1.28 -17.60 -1.57
N ILE A 152 0.25 -16.75 -1.61
CA ILE A 152 -0.50 -16.43 -2.84
C ILE A 152 0.13 -15.17 -3.45
N THR A 153 1.25 -15.33 -4.15
CA THR A 153 2.08 -14.22 -4.64
C THR A 153 1.98 -13.98 -6.15
N GLY A 154 1.63 -15.01 -6.91
CA GLY A 154 1.46 -14.94 -8.37
C GLY A 154 0.27 -14.07 -8.79
N PRO A 155 -0.94 -14.32 -8.26
CA PRO A 155 -2.11 -13.51 -8.57
C PRO A 155 -1.97 -12.05 -8.16
N SER A 156 -1.35 -11.73 -7.01
CA SER A 156 -1.13 -10.34 -6.58
C SER A 156 -0.23 -9.59 -7.58
N LYS A 157 0.90 -10.19 -7.97
CA LYS A 157 1.84 -9.61 -8.95
C LYS A 157 1.21 -9.44 -10.33
N ILE A 158 0.42 -10.41 -10.79
CA ILE A 158 -0.28 -10.32 -12.08
C ILE A 158 -1.31 -9.18 -12.02
N MET A 159 -2.09 -9.07 -10.95
CA MET A 159 -3.08 -7.99 -10.81
C MET A 159 -2.41 -6.62 -10.78
N TRP A 160 -1.34 -6.45 -10.00
CA TRP A 160 -0.57 -5.21 -9.94
C TRP A 160 -0.05 -4.78 -11.33
N SER A 161 0.51 -5.71 -12.11
CA SER A 161 0.98 -5.42 -13.47
C SER A 161 -0.14 -4.87 -14.38
N HIS A 162 -1.37 -5.34 -14.21
CA HIS A 162 -2.52 -4.79 -14.95
C HIS A 162 -2.95 -3.42 -14.40
N ASP A 163 -2.87 -3.19 -13.09
CA ASP A 163 -3.14 -1.88 -12.49
C ASP A 163 -2.17 -0.83 -13.06
N ASP A 164 -0.88 -1.17 -13.17
CA ASP A 164 0.13 -0.32 -13.80
C ASP A 164 -0.12 -0.06 -15.29
N GLU A 165 -0.55 -1.09 -16.05
CA GLU A 165 -0.96 -0.93 -17.44
C GLU A 165 -2.11 0.09 -17.56
N ILE A 166 -3.12 0.00 -16.69
CA ILE A 166 -4.28 0.89 -16.68
C ILE A 166 -3.85 2.31 -16.28
N ARG A 167 -2.97 2.46 -15.27
CA ARG A 167 -2.39 3.76 -14.88
C ARG A 167 -1.67 4.44 -16.04
N ASP A 168 -0.85 3.68 -16.77
CA ASP A 168 -0.09 4.23 -17.89
C ASP A 168 -1.00 4.58 -19.07
N LEU A 169 -2.01 3.75 -19.37
CA LEU A 169 -3.05 4.08 -20.35
C LEU A 169 -3.83 5.35 -19.95
N LEU A 170 -4.18 5.51 -18.67
CA LEU A 170 -4.82 6.74 -18.17
C LEU A 170 -3.93 7.96 -18.38
N LYS A 171 -2.64 7.88 -18.02
CA LYS A 171 -1.68 8.98 -18.20
C LYS A 171 -1.54 9.34 -19.68
N GLU A 172 -1.37 8.34 -20.55
CA GLU A 172 -1.24 8.54 -21.99
C GLU A 172 -2.50 9.18 -22.58
N THR A 173 -3.68 8.67 -22.22
CA THR A 173 -4.96 9.19 -22.72
C THR A 173 -5.23 10.62 -22.25
N LYS A 174 -4.86 10.96 -21.00
CA LYS A 174 -4.91 12.35 -20.50
C LYS A 174 -3.97 13.27 -21.29
N LYS A 175 -2.77 12.81 -21.67
CA LYS A 175 -1.87 13.57 -22.54
C LYS A 175 -2.44 13.76 -23.95
N LEU A 176 -3.02 12.71 -24.54
CA LEU A 176 -3.63 12.78 -25.87
C LEU A 176 -4.83 13.74 -25.91
N THR A 177 -5.70 13.70 -24.89
CA THR A 177 -6.80 14.67 -24.78
C THR A 177 -6.29 16.10 -24.57
N ALA A 178 -5.18 16.30 -23.86
CA ALA A 178 -4.56 17.61 -23.67
C ALA A 178 -3.96 18.17 -24.98
N ALA A 179 -3.26 17.32 -25.74
CA ALA A 179 -2.59 17.66 -27.00
C ALA A 179 -3.49 17.53 -28.25
N TYR A 180 -4.80 17.43 -28.05
CA TYR A 180 -5.76 17.09 -29.10
C TYR A 180 -5.67 18.01 -30.33
N ASN A 181 -5.63 17.36 -31.49
CA ASN A 181 -5.88 17.94 -32.81
C ASN A 181 -6.50 16.86 -33.71
N ASP A 182 -7.05 17.26 -34.86
CA ASP A 182 -7.78 16.35 -35.75
C ASP A 182 -6.93 15.17 -36.24
N ALA A 183 -5.61 15.32 -36.36
CA ALA A 183 -4.72 14.26 -36.84
C ALA A 183 -4.57 13.10 -35.84
N ILE A 184 -4.75 13.35 -34.54
CA ILE A 184 -4.65 12.33 -33.49
C ILE A 184 -6.02 11.82 -33.01
N LYS A 185 -7.11 12.20 -33.69
CA LYS A 185 -8.48 11.79 -33.33
C LYS A 185 -8.65 10.27 -33.26
N ALA A 186 -8.26 9.55 -34.31
CA ALA A 186 -8.40 8.10 -34.35
C ALA A 186 -7.59 7.41 -33.24
N GLN A 187 -6.37 7.89 -32.97
CA GLN A 187 -5.53 7.37 -31.90
C GLN A 187 -6.16 7.60 -30.51
N LEU A 188 -6.74 8.78 -30.27
CA LEU A 188 -7.43 9.08 -29.02
C LEU A 188 -8.65 8.17 -28.82
N GLU A 189 -9.44 7.95 -29.86
CA GLU A 189 -10.63 7.08 -29.81
C GLU A 189 -10.23 5.64 -29.48
N GLU A 190 -9.23 5.09 -30.17
CA GLU A 190 -8.71 3.74 -29.93
C GLU A 190 -8.18 3.58 -28.50
N LYS A 191 -7.39 4.55 -28.01
CA LYS A 191 -6.83 4.53 -26.66
C LYS A 191 -7.89 4.64 -25.57
N LEU A 192 -8.92 5.47 -25.78
CA LEU A 192 -10.06 5.56 -24.87
C LEU A 192 -10.85 4.24 -24.82
N ASP A 193 -11.17 3.65 -25.97
CA ASP A 193 -11.90 2.39 -26.01
C ASP A 193 -11.11 1.25 -25.33
N LEU A 194 -9.79 1.18 -25.57
CA LEU A 194 -8.89 0.23 -24.90
C LEU A 194 -8.83 0.44 -23.38
N LEU A 195 -8.64 1.69 -22.93
CA LEU A 195 -8.60 2.02 -21.51
C LEU A 195 -9.89 1.61 -20.79
N LEU A 196 -11.04 2.00 -21.34
CA LEU A 196 -12.34 1.71 -20.73
C LEU A 196 -12.61 0.20 -20.70
N GLN A 197 -12.15 -0.54 -21.71
CA GLN A 197 -12.24 -1.99 -21.71
C GLN A 197 -11.36 -2.63 -20.63
N LYS A 198 -10.09 -2.21 -20.51
CA LYS A 198 -9.15 -2.72 -19.50
C LYS A 198 -9.62 -2.47 -18.07
N VAL A 199 -10.24 -1.32 -17.80
CA VAL A 199 -10.87 -1.03 -16.49
C VAL A 199 -11.99 -2.04 -16.18
N LEU A 200 -12.88 -2.32 -17.14
CA LEU A 200 -13.94 -3.32 -16.96
C LEU A 200 -13.40 -4.75 -16.83
N ASP A 201 -12.29 -5.06 -17.50
CA ASP A 201 -11.60 -6.34 -17.37
C ASP A 201 -11.01 -6.52 -15.97
N MET A 202 -10.44 -5.45 -15.39
CA MET A 202 -9.93 -5.44 -14.02
C MET A 202 -11.05 -5.71 -13.01
N ILE A 203 -12.18 -5.02 -13.11
CA ILE A 203 -13.35 -5.26 -12.24
C ILE A 203 -13.79 -6.72 -12.31
N ALA A 204 -13.82 -7.31 -13.52
CA ALA A 204 -14.16 -8.71 -13.69
C ALA A 204 -13.14 -9.65 -13.04
N LYS A 205 -11.84 -9.38 -13.17
CA LYS A 205 -10.77 -10.15 -12.51
C LYS A 205 -10.89 -10.05 -10.98
N GLU A 206 -11.15 -8.86 -10.46
CA GLU A 206 -11.31 -8.62 -9.03
C GLU A 206 -12.51 -9.37 -8.45
N GLU A 207 -13.70 -9.16 -9.02
CA GLU A 207 -14.93 -9.72 -8.47
C GLU A 207 -15.05 -11.23 -8.68
N LYS A 208 -14.48 -11.75 -9.77
CA LYS A 208 -14.56 -13.17 -10.10
C LYS A 208 -13.40 -13.97 -9.54
N VAL A 209 -12.22 -13.38 -9.34
CA VAL A 209 -11.00 -14.12 -8.95
C VAL A 209 -10.42 -13.63 -7.63
N LEU A 210 -10.03 -12.37 -7.54
CA LEU A 210 -9.31 -11.87 -6.38
C LEU A 210 -10.17 -11.89 -5.11
N PHE A 211 -11.36 -11.30 -5.14
CA PHE A 211 -12.20 -11.19 -3.94
C PHE A 211 -12.71 -12.54 -3.43
N PRO A 212 -13.17 -13.48 -4.28
CA PRO A 212 -13.52 -14.82 -3.81
C PRO A 212 -12.34 -15.59 -3.21
N THR A 213 -11.15 -15.44 -3.77
CA THR A 213 -9.93 -16.05 -3.23
C THR A 213 -9.59 -15.43 -1.88
N SER A 214 -9.62 -14.10 -1.79
CA SER A 214 -9.30 -13.37 -0.57
C SER A 214 -10.26 -13.71 0.58
N LEU A 215 -11.56 -13.78 0.33
CA LEU A 215 -12.58 -14.11 1.34
C LEU A 215 -12.43 -15.52 1.92
N LYS A 216 -11.74 -16.43 1.23
CA LYS A 216 -11.50 -17.79 1.72
C LYS A 216 -10.20 -17.93 2.52
N VAL A 217 -9.28 -17.01 2.30
CA VAL A 217 -7.90 -17.10 2.81
C VAL A 217 -7.72 -16.21 4.02
N LEU A 218 -8.25 -14.98 3.98
CA LEU A 218 -8.08 -14.00 5.05
C LEU A 218 -9.06 -14.25 6.20
N SER A 219 -8.57 -14.03 7.42
CA SER A 219 -9.38 -14.05 8.65
C SER A 219 -10.22 -12.77 8.81
N GLU A 220 -11.22 -12.79 9.71
CA GLU A 220 -12.01 -11.59 10.02
C GLU A 220 -11.15 -10.45 10.59
N ASP A 221 -10.09 -10.77 11.35
CA ASP A 221 -9.18 -9.76 11.93
C ASP A 221 -8.31 -9.10 10.87
N GLU A 222 -7.82 -9.88 9.89
CA GLU A 222 -7.08 -9.33 8.74
C GLU A 222 -7.97 -8.41 7.91
N TRP A 223 -9.24 -8.76 7.72
CA TRP A 223 -10.21 -7.86 7.09
C TRP A 223 -10.47 -6.60 7.92
N TYR A 224 -10.44 -6.69 9.24
CA TYR A 224 -10.59 -5.54 10.11
C TYR A 224 -9.39 -4.59 10.00
N HIS A 225 -8.16 -5.11 9.95
CA HIS A 225 -6.96 -4.30 9.69
C HIS A 225 -7.05 -3.58 8.33
N ILE A 226 -7.43 -4.30 7.27
CA ILE A 226 -7.65 -3.69 5.95
C ILE A 226 -8.69 -2.55 6.05
N LEU A 227 -9.75 -2.73 6.84
CA LEU A 227 -10.77 -1.69 7.03
C LEU A 227 -10.20 -0.46 7.74
N GLN A 228 -9.42 -0.64 8.82
CA GLN A 228 -8.85 0.47 9.60
C GLN A 228 -7.89 1.32 8.76
N ASP A 229 -7.02 0.66 7.99
CA ASP A 229 -5.98 1.35 7.22
C ASP A 229 -6.52 1.92 5.88
N SER A 230 -7.72 1.51 5.47
CA SER A 230 -8.33 1.98 4.20
C SER A 230 -8.52 3.50 4.14
N ALA A 231 -8.79 4.14 5.28
CA ALA A 231 -9.01 5.58 5.33
C ALA A 231 -7.74 6.41 5.07
N GLU A 232 -6.55 5.84 5.33
CA GLU A 232 -5.27 6.52 5.11
C GLU A 232 -4.98 6.71 3.60
N ILE A 233 -5.39 5.73 2.79
CA ILE A 233 -5.29 5.80 1.32
C ILE A 233 -6.50 6.54 0.72
N GLY A 234 -7.68 6.40 1.33
CA GLY A 234 -8.93 7.03 0.91
C GLY A 234 -9.76 6.17 -0.04
N TYR A 235 -10.94 6.68 -0.44
CA TYR A 235 -11.94 5.96 -1.25
C TYR A 235 -12.13 6.48 -2.67
N CYS A 236 -12.46 5.55 -3.58
CA CYS A 236 -12.65 5.80 -5.01
C CYS A 236 -14.13 6.05 -5.30
N LEU A 237 -14.47 7.28 -5.70
CA LEU A 237 -15.81 7.76 -6.07
C LEU A 237 -16.89 7.71 -4.98
N ILE A 238 -16.82 6.76 -4.04
CA ILE A 238 -17.80 6.55 -2.98
C ILE A 238 -17.11 6.13 -1.67
N GLU A 239 -17.51 6.77 -0.57
CA GLU A 239 -17.09 6.39 0.77
C GLU A 239 -18.10 5.41 1.41
N PRO A 240 -17.62 4.40 2.15
CA PRO A 240 -18.51 3.50 2.88
C PRO A 240 -19.23 4.25 4.00
N LYS A 241 -20.54 4.07 4.11
CA LYS A 241 -21.37 4.72 5.14
C LYS A 241 -21.44 3.95 6.47
N ASN A 242 -21.04 2.69 6.46
CA ASN A 242 -21.20 1.78 7.59
C ASN A 242 -19.85 1.25 8.02
N GLU A 243 -19.59 1.22 9.32
CA GLU A 243 -18.47 0.47 9.89
C GLU A 243 -18.87 -1.00 10.02
N TRP A 244 -18.07 -1.89 9.44
CA TRP A 244 -18.15 -3.32 9.74
C TRP A 244 -17.19 -3.65 10.88
N ARG A 245 -17.60 -4.60 11.74
CA ARG A 245 -16.76 -5.16 12.78
C ARG A 245 -16.96 -6.69 12.81
N PRO A 246 -15.89 -7.49 12.99
CA PRO A 246 -15.98 -8.92 13.27
C PRO A 246 -17.00 -9.24 14.36
N VAL A 247 -17.77 -10.32 14.19
CA VAL A 247 -18.79 -10.74 15.17
C VAL A 247 -18.15 -11.25 16.45
N ASN A 248 -16.90 -11.74 16.36
CA ASN A 248 -16.11 -12.27 17.46
C ASN A 248 -14.84 -11.45 17.71
N LEU A 249 -14.93 -10.11 17.67
CA LEU A 249 -13.92 -9.25 18.29
C LEU A 249 -13.99 -9.45 19.81
N ASN A 250 -13.48 -10.58 20.28
CA ASN A 250 -12.95 -10.67 21.62
C ASN A 250 -11.73 -9.75 21.65
N VAL A 251 -11.96 -8.50 22.04
CA VAL A 251 -10.92 -7.51 22.39
C VAL A 251 -10.17 -7.94 23.68
N SER A 252 -10.25 -9.21 24.04
CA SER A 252 -9.34 -9.90 24.95
C SER A 252 -8.92 -11.18 24.25
N ASP A 253 -7.68 -11.22 23.80
CA ASP A 253 -6.93 -12.43 23.47
C ASP A 253 -7.33 -13.12 22.16
N SER A 254 -6.87 -12.59 21.03
CA SER A 254 -6.31 -13.38 19.91
C SER A 254 -5.88 -12.46 18.77
N VAL A 255 -4.58 -12.18 18.68
CA VAL A 255 -3.93 -11.96 17.39
C VAL A 255 -3.09 -13.21 17.20
N ASP A 256 -3.64 -14.25 16.59
CA ASP A 256 -2.86 -15.44 16.29
C ASP A 256 -3.13 -15.92 14.86
N GLY A 257 -2.46 -15.24 13.93
CA GLY A 257 -1.76 -15.91 12.82
C GLY A 257 -0.26 -16.09 13.11
N ILE A 258 0.22 -15.71 14.30
CA ILE A 258 1.51 -16.09 14.86
C ILE A 258 1.20 -16.36 16.32
N ASP A 259 1.30 -17.62 16.75
CA ASP A 259 1.21 -18.03 18.16
C ASP A 259 2.32 -17.32 18.94
N VAL A 260 2.09 -16.05 19.30
CA VAL A 260 2.97 -15.31 20.21
C VAL A 260 2.47 -15.69 21.58
N GLU A 261 2.93 -16.85 22.04
CA GLU A 261 3.00 -17.17 23.46
C GLU A 261 3.27 -15.87 24.22
N LYS A 262 2.33 -15.46 25.07
CA LYS A 262 2.33 -14.23 25.89
C LYS A 262 3.48 -14.17 26.93
N SER A 263 4.68 -14.57 26.55
CA SER A 263 5.86 -14.66 27.41
C SER A 263 7.22 -14.45 26.71
N LYS A 264 7.27 -13.90 25.49
CA LYS A 264 8.56 -13.73 24.74
C LYS A 264 8.83 -12.33 24.17
N GLY A 265 8.64 -11.27 24.94
CA GLY A 265 9.42 -10.03 24.72
C GLY A 265 9.15 -9.24 23.44
N TYR A 266 7.91 -9.20 22.95
CA TYR A 266 7.47 -8.27 21.90
C TYR A 266 6.65 -7.12 22.50
N LEU A 267 6.79 -5.91 21.94
CA LEU A 267 6.03 -4.69 22.22
C LEU A 267 5.15 -4.36 21.02
N ILE A 268 3.87 -4.09 21.27
CA ILE A 268 2.88 -3.73 20.26
C ILE A 268 2.75 -2.20 20.22
N PHE A 269 2.87 -1.63 19.03
CA PHE A 269 2.67 -0.22 18.71
C PHE A 269 1.42 -0.08 17.85
N GLU A 270 0.89 1.13 17.71
CA GLU A 270 -0.25 1.41 16.81
C GLU A 270 0.03 0.98 15.37
N THR A 271 1.29 1.12 14.92
CA THR A 271 1.71 0.90 13.53
C THR A 271 2.60 -0.32 13.33
N GLY A 272 2.71 -1.22 14.32
CA GLY A 272 3.52 -2.44 14.18
C GLY A 272 3.88 -3.14 15.48
N VAL A 273 4.72 -4.16 15.39
CA VAL A 273 5.17 -4.96 16.54
C VAL A 273 6.68 -5.11 16.48
N LEU A 274 7.37 -4.83 17.58
CA LEU A 274 8.84 -4.93 17.67
C LEU A 274 9.25 -5.52 19.03
N THR A 275 10.35 -6.24 19.08
CA THR A 275 11.01 -6.59 20.34
C THR A 275 11.78 -5.39 20.94
N PRO A 276 12.02 -5.35 22.26
CA PRO A 276 12.95 -4.38 22.87
C PRO A 276 14.34 -4.37 22.23
N ASN A 277 14.81 -5.52 21.72
CA ASN A 277 16.09 -5.61 21.03
C ASN A 277 16.06 -4.91 19.67
N GLU A 278 15.01 -5.11 18.88
CA GLU A 278 14.84 -4.42 17.59
C GLU A 278 14.70 -2.91 17.77
N ILE A 279 13.95 -2.46 18.79
CA ILE A 279 13.85 -1.03 19.11
C ILE A 279 15.22 -0.43 19.45
N SER A 280 16.01 -1.13 20.27
CA SER A 280 17.38 -0.72 20.59
C SER A 280 18.27 -0.66 19.34
N LEU A 281 18.18 -1.66 18.46
CA LEU A 281 18.93 -1.69 17.20
C LEU A 281 18.53 -0.55 16.28
N ILE A 282 17.23 -0.29 16.09
CA ILE A 282 16.73 0.82 15.28
C ILE A 282 17.33 2.13 15.81
N PHE A 283 17.16 2.43 17.11
CA PHE A 283 17.67 3.68 17.69
C PHE A 283 19.20 3.82 17.65
N ASN A 284 19.95 2.71 17.68
CA ASN A 284 21.41 2.76 17.54
C ASN A 284 21.89 2.97 16.10
N HIS A 285 21.04 2.69 15.09
CA HIS A 285 21.37 2.84 13.67
C HIS A 285 20.72 4.05 13.01
N LEU A 286 19.85 4.79 13.71
CA LEU A 286 19.38 6.08 13.21
C LEU A 286 20.59 7.02 13.02
N PRO A 287 20.58 7.88 11.98
CA PRO A 287 21.65 8.87 11.75
C PRO A 287 21.55 10.05 12.72
N VAL A 288 21.07 9.81 13.94
CA VAL A 288 20.91 10.78 15.04
C VAL A 288 21.14 10.09 16.38
N ASP A 289 21.69 10.83 17.33
CA ASP A 289 21.79 10.42 18.72
C ASP A 289 20.54 10.86 19.49
N ILE A 290 19.96 9.95 20.27
CA ILE A 290 18.75 10.21 21.05
C ILE A 290 19.11 10.16 22.53
N THR A 291 18.54 11.06 23.32
CA THR A 291 18.45 10.98 24.79
C THR A 291 17.01 11.29 25.19
N PHE A 292 16.39 10.44 26.02
CA PHE A 292 15.05 10.70 26.56
C PHE A 292 15.11 10.97 28.06
N VAL A 293 14.44 12.04 28.46
CA VAL A 293 14.25 12.49 29.84
C VAL A 293 12.76 12.50 30.13
N ASP A 294 12.33 11.88 31.22
CA ASP A 294 10.91 11.88 31.60
C ASP A 294 10.43 13.24 32.13
N LYS A 295 9.13 13.34 32.41
CA LYS A 295 8.52 14.55 32.97
C LYS A 295 9.05 14.95 34.36
N GLU A 296 9.68 14.02 35.09
CA GLU A 296 10.36 14.28 36.36
C GLU A 296 11.82 14.77 36.17
N GLY A 297 12.27 14.93 34.92
CA GLY A 297 13.63 15.36 34.60
C GLY A 297 14.67 14.25 34.75
N ILE A 298 14.26 12.97 34.78
CA ILE A 298 15.12 11.80 34.95
C ILE A 298 15.47 11.22 33.58
N VAL A 299 16.77 11.01 33.33
CA VAL A 299 17.24 10.35 32.11
C VAL A 299 16.80 8.89 32.12
N LYS A 300 15.99 8.48 31.15
CA LYS A 300 15.47 7.10 31.02
C LYS A 300 16.16 6.30 29.93
N TYR A 301 16.64 6.96 28.90
CA TYR A 301 17.20 6.29 27.74
C TYR A 301 18.20 7.17 26.99
N PHE A 302 19.16 6.53 26.33
CA PHE A 302 19.95 7.13 25.26
C PHE A 302 20.34 6.06 24.23
N SER A 303 20.46 6.44 22.96
CA SER A 303 20.98 5.55 21.92
C SER A 303 22.51 5.40 22.02
N ALA A 304 22.99 4.18 21.82
CA ALA A 304 24.41 3.82 21.82
C ALA A 304 24.92 3.63 20.38
N SER A 305 24.69 4.62 19.53
CA SER A 305 25.25 4.72 18.18
C SER A 305 26.78 4.68 18.23
N GLU A 306 27.40 4.02 17.24
CA GLU A 306 28.87 3.89 17.16
C GLU A 306 29.56 5.25 16.98
N GLU A 307 28.93 6.16 16.23
CA GLU A 307 29.46 7.48 15.89
C GLU A 307 28.95 8.62 16.80
N ARG A 308 28.39 8.27 17.97
CA ARG A 308 27.76 9.22 18.89
C ARG A 308 28.64 10.45 19.15
N ILE A 309 28.05 11.64 19.00
CA ILE A 309 28.75 12.93 19.08
C ILE A 309 29.12 13.26 20.53
N PHE A 310 28.18 13.06 21.45
CA PHE A 310 28.39 13.29 22.88
C PHE A 310 28.33 11.97 23.64
N VAL A 311 29.50 11.50 24.11
CA VAL A 311 29.63 10.26 24.89
C VAL A 311 28.71 10.30 26.11
N ARG A 312 27.94 9.21 26.32
CA ARG A 312 27.13 8.99 27.52
C ARG A 312 27.57 7.69 28.21
N ALA A 313 27.83 7.76 29.51
CA ALA A 313 28.07 6.58 30.32
C ALA A 313 26.74 6.00 30.80
N ARG A 314 26.60 4.66 30.87
CA ARG A 314 25.36 4.02 31.37
C ARG A 314 24.93 4.50 32.76
N SER A 315 25.87 5.01 33.57
CA SER A 315 25.61 5.60 34.89
C SER A 315 24.74 6.87 34.88
N ILE A 316 24.44 7.45 33.72
CA ILE A 316 23.52 8.59 33.64
C ILE A 316 22.05 8.18 33.74
N ILE A 317 21.72 6.92 33.45
CA ILE A 317 20.33 6.43 33.53
C ILE A 317 19.87 6.54 34.99
N GLY A 318 18.73 7.18 35.21
CA GLY A 318 18.18 7.45 36.55
C GLY A 318 18.72 8.73 37.20
N ARG A 319 19.67 9.46 36.60
CA ARG A 319 20.09 10.77 37.10
C ARG A 319 19.15 11.86 36.60
N LYS A 320 19.00 12.92 37.39
CA LYS A 320 18.33 14.16 36.96
C LYS A 320 19.17 14.91 35.94
N VAL A 321 18.51 15.55 34.96
CA VAL A 321 19.15 16.32 33.88
C VAL A 321 20.02 17.47 34.38
N GLU A 322 19.63 18.13 35.47
CA GLU A 322 20.38 19.19 36.16
C GLU A 322 21.79 18.72 36.58
N ASN A 323 21.92 17.46 36.98
CA ASN A 323 23.16 16.85 37.47
C ASN A 323 24.06 16.30 36.34
N CYS A 324 23.60 16.42 35.09
CA CYS A 324 24.32 15.98 33.89
C CYS A 324 24.98 17.15 33.14
N HIS A 325 24.76 18.39 33.57
CA HIS A 325 25.27 19.60 32.95
C HIS A 325 26.18 20.38 33.91
N PRO A 326 27.20 21.11 33.42
CA PRO A 326 27.97 22.03 34.24
C PRO A 326 27.10 23.08 34.94
N PRO A 327 27.45 23.54 36.16
CA PRO A 327 26.63 24.50 36.92
C PRO A 327 26.23 25.76 36.15
N ALA A 328 27.12 26.25 35.27
CA ALA A 328 26.87 27.44 34.45
C ALA A 328 25.74 27.26 33.40
N SER A 329 25.32 26.03 33.11
CA SER A 329 24.30 25.71 32.09
C SER A 329 23.00 25.16 32.67
N VAL A 330 22.94 24.85 33.98
CA VAL A 330 21.78 24.21 34.62
C VAL A 330 20.53 25.07 34.51
N GLU A 331 20.61 26.36 34.87
CA GLU A 331 19.46 27.28 34.79
C GLU A 331 18.88 27.41 33.38
N THR A 332 19.74 27.33 32.35
CA THR A 332 19.31 27.39 30.94
C THR A 332 18.56 26.12 30.54
N VAL A 333 19.06 24.96 30.96
CA VAL A 333 18.43 23.65 30.68
C VAL A 333 17.11 23.51 31.44
N GLU A 334 17.06 23.91 32.71
CA GLU A 334 15.83 23.86 33.52
C GLU A 334 14.74 24.75 32.92
N LYS A 335 15.09 25.99 32.55
CA LYS A 335 14.14 26.90 31.90
C LYS A 335 13.64 26.38 30.55
N LEU A 336 14.52 25.76 29.77
CA LEU A 336 14.13 25.13 28.52
C LEU A 336 13.13 23.98 28.75
N VAL A 337 13.41 23.09 29.69
CA VAL A 337 12.49 21.98 30.03
C VAL A 337 11.16 22.51 30.54
N GLU A 338 11.15 23.57 31.34
CA GLU A 338 9.93 24.22 31.82
C GLU A 338 9.10 24.83 30.66
N ASP A 339 9.76 25.57 29.75
CA ASP A 339 9.09 26.17 28.60
C ASP A 339 8.48 25.10 27.65
N LEU A 340 9.17 23.96 27.49
CA LEU A 340 8.67 22.80 26.76
C LEU A 340 7.48 22.13 27.48
N ALA A 341 7.58 21.92 28.79
CA ALA A 341 6.53 21.31 29.60
C ALA A 341 5.23 22.14 29.57
N MET A 342 5.35 23.46 29.77
CA MET A 342 4.23 24.41 29.75
C MET A 342 3.64 24.64 28.34
N GLY A 343 4.24 24.07 27.29
CA GLY A 343 3.77 24.25 25.91
C GLY A 343 4.00 25.65 25.36
N LYS A 344 4.92 26.44 25.96
CA LYS A 344 5.35 27.72 25.37
C LYS A 344 6.12 27.49 24.07
N LYS A 345 6.78 26.32 23.97
CA LYS A 345 7.48 25.82 22.79
C LYS A 345 7.20 24.32 22.63
N ASN A 346 7.27 23.85 21.39
CA ASN A 346 7.23 22.41 21.08
C ASN A 346 8.64 21.82 20.89
N TYR A 347 9.61 22.67 20.53
CA TYR A 347 11.01 22.30 20.38
C TYR A 347 11.93 23.51 20.59
N GLU A 348 13.23 23.26 20.75
CA GLU A 348 14.32 24.25 20.74
C GLU A 348 15.55 23.70 20.01
N ASP A 349 16.17 24.52 19.17
CA ASP A 349 17.29 24.13 18.32
C ASP A 349 18.59 24.85 18.71
N PHE A 350 19.69 24.12 18.65
CA PHE A 350 21.05 24.62 18.84
C PHE A 350 21.95 24.06 17.73
N TRP A 351 22.97 24.82 17.37
CA TRP A 351 23.99 24.35 16.45
C TRP A 351 25.37 24.90 16.83
N LEU A 352 26.39 24.05 16.71
CA LEU A 352 27.76 24.43 17.02
C LEU A 352 28.78 23.66 16.18
N HIS A 353 29.97 24.23 16.05
CA HIS A 353 31.13 23.52 15.53
C HIS A 353 31.85 22.79 16.67
N LEU A 354 32.05 21.49 16.50
CA LEU A 354 32.77 20.65 17.45
C LEU A 354 33.85 19.88 16.69
N GLY A 355 35.08 20.40 16.72
CA GLY A 355 36.17 19.87 15.91
C GLY A 355 35.87 19.97 14.43
N ASP A 356 35.82 18.83 13.75
CA ASP A 356 35.48 18.72 12.33
C ASP A 356 33.98 18.50 12.07
N LYS A 357 33.15 18.37 13.10
CA LYS A 357 31.69 18.15 12.99
C LYS A 357 30.91 19.47 13.02
N TYR A 358 29.78 19.53 12.31
CA TYR A 358 28.80 20.60 12.47
C TYR A 358 27.56 20.01 13.14
N VAL A 359 27.47 20.19 14.45
CA VAL A 359 26.49 19.52 15.30
C VAL A 359 25.22 20.34 15.36
N PHE A 360 24.09 19.73 15.01
CA PHE A 360 22.74 20.22 15.26
C PHE A 360 22.14 19.45 16.44
N ILE A 361 21.55 20.16 17.39
CA ILE A 361 20.91 19.61 18.58
C ILE A 361 19.48 20.15 18.62
N ARG A 362 18.50 19.28 18.84
CA ARG A 362 17.10 19.64 19.01
C ARG A 362 16.53 19.01 20.28
N TYR A 363 15.91 19.81 21.13
CA TYR A 363 15.08 19.33 22.23
C TYR A 363 13.61 19.37 21.81
N ILE A 364 12.86 18.29 22.02
CA ILE A 364 11.47 18.14 21.59
C ILE A 364 10.61 17.78 22.80
N ALA A 365 9.50 18.50 23.00
CA ALA A 365 8.49 18.13 23.98
C ALA A 365 7.74 16.88 23.50
N VAL A 366 7.79 15.80 24.28
CA VAL A 366 7.00 14.59 24.01
C VAL A 366 5.68 14.71 24.76
N ARG A 367 4.59 14.50 24.02
CA ARG A 367 3.23 14.54 24.56
C ARG A 367 2.48 13.27 24.16
N ASP A 368 1.57 12.82 25.02
CA ASP A 368 0.70 11.69 24.71
C ASP A 368 -0.49 12.09 23.81
N GLU A 369 -1.35 11.14 23.47
CA GLU A 369 -2.56 11.34 22.65
C GLU A 369 -3.54 12.39 23.22
N LYS A 370 -3.47 12.66 24.53
CA LYS A 370 -4.29 13.67 25.21
C LYS A 370 -3.61 15.04 25.26
N GLY A 371 -2.39 15.15 24.72
CA GLY A 371 -1.56 16.35 24.76
C GLY A 371 -0.81 16.54 26.08
N GLU A 372 -0.84 15.58 26.99
CA GLU A 372 -0.14 15.66 28.28
C GLU A 372 1.37 15.51 28.08
N PHE A 373 2.15 16.36 28.74
CA PHE A 373 3.61 16.31 28.66
C PHE A 373 4.17 15.08 29.38
N VAL A 374 4.92 14.24 28.65
CA VAL A 374 5.51 13.00 29.19
C VAL A 374 7.04 13.06 29.31
N GLY A 375 7.68 14.05 28.69
CA GLY A 375 9.12 14.24 28.80
C GLY A 375 9.73 15.03 27.63
N VAL A 376 11.05 14.99 27.53
CA VAL A 376 11.83 15.65 26.48
C VAL A 376 12.71 14.63 25.77
N VAL A 377 12.71 14.67 24.44
CA VAL A 377 13.71 13.99 23.62
C VAL A 377 14.75 15.01 23.14
N GLU A 378 16.02 14.76 23.44
CA GLU A 378 17.18 15.41 22.83
C GLU A 378 17.61 14.58 21.62
N VAL A 379 17.70 15.22 20.46
CA VAL A 379 18.23 14.65 19.21
C VAL A 379 19.49 15.41 18.82
N THR A 380 20.60 14.70 18.55
CA THR A 380 21.85 15.30 18.08
C THR A 380 22.27 14.69 16.75
N GLN A 381 22.74 15.50 15.80
CA GLN A 381 23.15 15.06 14.47
C GLN A 381 24.34 15.86 13.93
N ASP A 382 25.28 15.21 13.24
CA ASP A 382 26.28 15.92 12.45
C ASP A 382 25.70 16.24 11.07
N ILE A 383 25.44 17.52 10.82
CA ILE A 383 24.80 17.98 9.59
C ILE A 383 25.80 18.39 8.52
N LYS A 384 27.10 18.30 8.79
CA LYS A 384 28.14 18.73 7.84
C LYS A 384 28.04 17.99 6.50
N HIS A 385 27.76 16.69 6.51
CA HIS A 385 27.58 15.92 5.28
C HIS A 385 26.36 16.40 4.49
N PHE A 386 25.22 16.66 5.14
CA PHE A 386 24.02 17.16 4.46
C PHE A 386 24.26 18.52 3.79
N GLN A 387 25.05 19.39 4.41
CA GLN A 387 25.41 20.68 3.81
C GLN A 387 26.28 20.56 2.55
N SER A 388 26.91 19.41 2.33
CA SER A 388 27.73 19.14 1.13
C SER A 388 26.95 18.55 -0.04
N ILE A 389 25.70 18.12 0.17
CA ILE A 389 24.87 17.51 -0.87
C ILE A 389 24.43 18.59 -1.87
N THR A 390 24.60 18.30 -3.16
CA THR A 390 24.16 19.17 -4.27
C THR A 390 23.52 18.33 -5.38
N GLY A 391 22.60 18.92 -6.15
CA GLY A 391 21.91 18.21 -7.23
C GLY A 391 20.88 17.21 -6.71
N GLU A 392 20.62 16.15 -7.47
CA GLU A 392 19.66 15.10 -7.12
C GLU A 392 20.30 13.72 -7.33
N LYS A 393 20.07 12.80 -6.39
CA LYS A 393 20.39 11.38 -6.55
C LYS A 393 19.08 10.59 -6.44
N ARG A 394 18.58 10.07 -7.56
CA ARG A 394 17.33 9.27 -7.64
C ARG A 394 17.70 7.82 -7.97
N ILE A 395 17.61 6.92 -6.98
CA ILE A 395 17.80 5.45 -7.03
C ILE A 395 19.07 4.99 -7.78
N SER A 396 20.06 4.47 -7.03
CA SER A 396 21.33 3.85 -7.47
C SER A 396 22.15 4.67 -8.49
N ASP A 397 23.28 5.25 -8.14
CA ASP A 397 24.54 4.55 -8.49
C ASP A 397 24.68 3.13 -7.93
#